data_AF-A0A661PDL2-F1
#
_entry.id   AF-A0A661PDL2-F1
#
_cell.length_a   1.000
_cell.length_b   1.000
_cell.length_c   1.000
_cell.angle_alpha   90.00
_cell.angle_beta   90.00
_cell.angle_gamma   90.00
#
_symmetry.space_group_name_H-M   'P 1'
#
loop_
_entity.id
_entity.type
_entity.pdbx_description
1 polymer ?
#
loop_
_entity_poly.entity_id
_entity_poly.type
_entity_poly.pdbx_seq_one_letter_code
_entity_poly.pdbx_strand_id
1 'polypeptide(L)'
;MRIAVLITLALVGSLLSGCIIVEETVSEDGPIVAAEGQSYDGTCGDHASCQPGDYCAFSLGSCGSEGGFCVPGSLDMQCPPQEAPICGCDGLTYFNGCEAWRLGVSIAHEGPCTPDPPPPETNDTSDPDSCGGLTCGTDEFCDFIDGSCGDNGTQTGFCRVTQGPCTGSAQEVCGCDDQTYPTLCDAVSVGVSVRHLGAC
;
A
#
# COMPACT_ATOMS: atom_id res chain seq x y z
N MET A 1 35.44 6.12 24.69
CA MET A 1 36.15 7.41 24.80
C MET A 1 35.12 8.42 25.26
N ARG A 2 35.19 8.86 26.53
CA ARG A 2 34.15 9.66 27.21
C ARG A 2 34.23 11.11 26.73
N ILE A 3 33.18 11.63 26.09
CA ILE A 3 33.06 13.06 25.80
C ILE A 3 32.03 13.62 26.76
N ALA A 4 32.54 14.31 27.78
CA ALA A 4 31.78 15.16 28.68
C ALA A 4 31.44 16.46 27.95
N VAL A 5 30.16 16.81 27.85
CA VAL A 5 29.73 18.15 27.43
C VAL A 5 29.10 18.84 28.63
N LEU A 6 29.63 20.03 28.89
CA LEU A 6 29.47 20.80 30.11
C LEU A 6 28.03 21.24 30.35
N ILE A 7 27.59 21.01 31.58
CA ILE A 7 26.40 21.62 32.18
C ILE A 7 26.69 23.10 32.44
N THR A 8 26.10 23.99 31.66
CA THR A 8 26.01 25.43 32.01
C THR A 8 24.73 25.66 32.82
N LEU A 9 24.89 25.87 34.13
CA LEU A 9 23.85 26.42 35.00
C LEU A 9 23.42 27.81 34.48
N ALA A 10 22.14 27.98 34.19
CA ALA A 10 21.49 29.29 34.13
C ALA A 10 20.41 29.36 35.21
N LEU A 11 20.76 30.01 36.33
CA LEU A 11 19.83 30.48 37.36
C LEU A 11 19.33 31.87 36.96
N VAL A 12 18.08 31.94 36.52
CA VAL A 12 17.19 33.12 36.47
C VAL A 12 15.79 32.51 36.52
N GLY A 13 14.88 32.77 37.45
CA GLY A 13 14.62 33.98 38.21
C GLY A 13 13.17 34.39 37.92
N SER A 14 12.29 34.10 38.89
CA SER A 14 11.00 34.79 39.15
C SER A 14 9.73 34.38 38.38
N LEU A 15 8.84 33.73 39.16
CA LEU A 15 7.37 33.89 39.23
C LEU A 15 6.75 34.88 38.24
N LEU A 16 6.04 34.35 37.23
CA LEU A 16 4.77 34.86 36.69
C LEU A 16 4.26 33.89 35.62
N SER A 17 3.03 33.41 35.79
CA SER A 17 2.12 32.83 34.80
C SER A 17 2.71 32.12 33.57
N GLY A 18 2.63 30.78 33.61
CA GLY A 18 2.21 29.95 32.47
C GLY A 18 3.08 29.97 31.22
N CYS A 19 3.96 28.99 31.08
CA CYS A 19 4.12 28.24 29.84
C CYS A 19 4.83 26.91 30.15
N ILE A 20 4.11 25.79 30.02
CA ILE A 20 4.70 24.46 30.00
C ILE A 20 5.48 24.37 28.69
N ILE A 21 6.80 24.22 28.75
CA ILE A 21 7.57 23.76 27.59
C ILE A 21 7.36 22.26 27.57
N VAL A 22 6.35 21.80 26.81
CA VAL A 22 6.31 20.42 26.35
C VAL A 22 7.43 20.35 25.32
N GLU A 23 8.53 19.67 25.65
CA GLU A 23 9.47 19.27 24.61
C GLU A 23 8.69 18.36 23.65
N GLU A 24 8.65 18.78 22.38
CA GLU A 24 8.11 18.03 21.26
C GLU A 24 8.76 16.64 21.22
N THR A 25 8.02 15.62 21.63
CA THR A 25 8.33 14.25 21.22
C THR A 25 7.88 14.13 19.76
N VAL A 26 8.74 14.56 18.84
CA VAL A 26 8.63 14.11 17.44
C VAL A 26 9.01 12.62 17.46
N SER A 27 7.99 11.77 17.51
CA SER A 27 8.14 10.33 17.32
C SER A 27 8.12 10.08 15.82
N GLU A 28 9.29 9.95 15.19
CA GLU A 28 9.38 9.65 13.76
C GLU A 28 9.08 8.18 13.43
N ASP A 29 8.76 7.33 14.41
CA ASP A 29 8.32 5.94 14.19
C ASP A 29 7.34 5.47 15.30
N GLY A 30 6.13 6.04 15.38
CA GLY A 30 5.14 5.63 16.39
C GLY A 30 3.68 5.90 16.03
N PRO A 31 2.73 5.11 16.58
CA PRO A 31 1.32 5.17 16.22
C PRO A 31 0.73 6.55 16.54
N ILE A 32 -0.18 6.99 15.66
CA ILE A 32 -1.01 8.18 15.81
C ILE A 32 -1.57 8.30 17.23
N VAL A 33 -1.00 9.23 18.01
CA VAL A 33 -1.45 9.55 19.37
C VAL A 33 -2.81 10.25 19.30
N ALA A 34 -3.86 9.56 19.76
CA ALA A 34 -5.16 10.16 20.02
C ALA A 34 -5.03 11.21 21.15
N ALA A 35 -5.65 12.36 20.94
CA ALA A 35 -5.66 13.47 21.88
C ALA A 35 -6.26 13.05 23.24
N GLU A 36 -5.55 13.40 24.31
CA GLU A 36 -6.02 13.47 25.70
C GLU A 36 -6.44 12.15 26.39
N GLY A 37 -5.44 11.40 26.90
CA GLY A 37 -5.53 10.83 28.26
C GLY A 37 -6.34 9.56 28.51
N GLN A 38 -6.64 8.74 27.50
CA GLN A 38 -7.19 7.39 27.72
C GLN A 38 -6.18 6.31 27.28
N SER A 39 -5.76 5.47 28.24
CA SER A 39 -4.96 4.28 27.97
C SER A 39 -5.83 3.19 27.36
N TYR A 40 -5.67 2.90 26.07
CA TYR A 40 -6.23 1.70 25.45
C TYR A 40 -5.16 0.59 25.47
N ASP A 41 -5.26 -0.29 26.46
CA ASP A 41 -4.52 -1.56 26.49
C ASP A 41 -5.25 -2.55 25.59
N GLY A 42 -5.02 -2.45 24.28
CA GLY A 42 -5.80 -3.21 23.31
C GLY A 42 -5.04 -3.46 22.03
N THR A 43 -4.12 -4.43 22.08
CA THR A 43 -3.74 -5.12 20.84
C THR A 43 -4.95 -5.90 20.33
N CYS A 44 -5.20 -5.88 19.03
CA CYS A 44 -6.31 -6.59 18.40
C CYS A 44 -5.80 -7.50 17.29
N GLY A 45 -6.45 -8.65 17.10
CA GLY A 45 -6.22 -9.51 15.94
C GLY A 45 -7.21 -9.23 14.80
N ASP A 46 -8.36 -8.65 15.13
CA ASP A 46 -9.44 -8.34 14.21
C ASP A 46 -10.28 -7.17 14.73
N HIS A 47 -11.17 -6.65 13.89
CA HIS A 47 -12.08 -5.56 14.26
C HIS A 47 -13.08 -5.96 15.37
N ALA A 48 -13.44 -7.24 15.47
CA ALA A 48 -14.37 -7.74 16.49
C ALA A 48 -13.77 -7.74 17.90
N SER A 49 -12.44 -7.67 18.00
CA SER A 49 -11.69 -7.54 19.24
C SER A 49 -11.77 -6.13 19.85
N CYS A 50 -12.21 -5.13 19.07
CA CYS A 50 -12.36 -3.76 19.51
C CYS A 50 -13.79 -3.42 19.95
N GLN A 51 -13.96 -2.33 20.68
CA GLN A 51 -15.30 -1.88 21.09
C GLN A 51 -16.11 -1.41 19.87
N PRO A 52 -17.45 -1.44 19.93
CA PRO A 52 -18.28 -0.91 18.85
C PRO A 52 -17.93 0.56 18.56
N GLY A 53 -17.59 0.87 17.31
CA GLY A 53 -17.14 2.20 16.87
C GLY A 53 -15.62 2.34 16.71
N ASP A 54 -14.85 1.35 17.18
CA ASP A 54 -13.39 1.36 17.15
C ASP A 54 -12.85 0.46 16.05
N TYR A 55 -11.89 0.94 15.28
CA TYR A 55 -11.24 0.16 14.23
C TYR A 55 -9.96 -0.49 14.76
N CYS A 56 -9.72 -1.76 14.40
CA CYS A 56 -8.44 -2.40 14.65
C CYS A 56 -7.43 -1.97 13.57
N ALA A 57 -6.59 -0.99 13.88
CA ALA A 57 -5.59 -0.48 12.97
C ALA A 57 -4.37 -1.41 12.93
N PHE A 58 -4.05 -1.89 11.73
CA PHE A 58 -2.86 -2.68 11.46
C PHE A 58 -1.76 -1.80 10.85
N SER A 59 -0.52 -2.25 10.97
CA SER A 59 0.60 -1.66 10.21
C SER A 59 0.30 -1.70 8.71
N LEU A 60 0.81 -0.68 8.00
CA LEU A 60 0.69 -0.56 6.55
C LEU A 60 1.18 -1.84 5.86
N GLY A 61 0.38 -2.40 4.95
CA GLY A 61 0.71 -3.61 4.20
C GLY A 61 0.55 -4.92 4.97
N SER A 62 0.44 -4.89 6.31
CA SER A 62 0.30 -6.12 7.10
C SER A 62 -1.08 -6.78 6.93
N CYS A 63 -2.12 -6.01 6.62
CA CYS A 63 -3.47 -6.51 6.32
C CYS A 63 -4.04 -7.55 7.32
N GLY A 64 -3.71 -7.44 8.61
CA GLY A 64 -4.15 -8.38 9.65
C GLY A 64 -3.24 -9.58 9.89
N SER A 65 -2.10 -9.67 9.19
CA SER A 65 -1.08 -10.71 9.40
C SER A 65 -0.32 -10.55 10.72
N GLU A 66 -0.37 -9.35 11.29
CA GLU A 66 0.23 -8.98 12.57
C GLU A 66 -0.84 -8.41 13.50
N GLY A 67 -0.59 -8.42 14.81
CA GLY A 67 -1.48 -7.77 15.77
C GLY A 67 -1.54 -6.25 15.55
N GLY A 68 -2.75 -5.69 15.54
CA GLY A 68 -3.01 -4.26 15.44
C GLY A 68 -3.30 -3.61 16.79
N PHE A 69 -3.78 -2.37 16.75
CA PHE A 69 -4.24 -1.60 17.92
C PHE A 69 -5.63 -1.03 17.67
N CYS A 70 -6.50 -1.09 18.68
CA CYS A 70 -7.83 -0.47 18.58
C CYS A 70 -7.71 1.07 18.59
N VAL A 71 -8.26 1.72 17.57
CA VAL A 71 -8.33 3.17 17.43
C VAL A 71 -9.76 3.64 17.73
N PRO A 72 -9.97 4.37 18.84
CA PRO A 72 -11.31 4.78 19.24
C PRO A 72 -11.99 5.75 18.28
N GLY A 73 -13.28 5.54 18.01
CA GLY A 73 -14.13 6.48 17.26
C GLY A 73 -13.74 6.69 15.79
N SER A 74 -12.86 5.84 15.25
CA SER A 74 -12.39 5.91 13.87
C SER A 74 -13.49 5.70 12.84
N LEU A 75 -14.56 4.98 13.17
CA LEU A 75 -15.68 4.75 12.25
C LEU A 75 -16.64 5.94 12.15
N ASP A 76 -16.60 6.86 13.13
CA ASP A 76 -17.49 8.02 13.21
C ASP A 76 -16.78 9.34 12.84
N MET A 77 -15.52 9.28 12.40
CA MET A 77 -14.73 10.48 12.08
C MET A 77 -15.15 11.14 10.76
N GLN A 78 -14.94 12.46 10.65
CA GLN A 78 -15.09 13.20 9.41
C GLN A 78 -13.73 13.30 8.70
N CYS A 79 -13.68 12.90 7.44
CA CYS A 79 -12.45 12.91 6.68
C CYS A 79 -12.22 14.23 5.93
N PRO A 80 -10.96 14.69 5.83
CA PRO A 80 -10.64 15.85 5.02
C PRO A 80 -10.90 15.54 3.53
N PRO A 81 -11.31 16.54 2.73
CA PRO A 81 -11.57 16.36 1.30
C PRO A 81 -10.28 16.34 0.46
N GLN A 82 -9.13 16.00 1.07
CA GLN A 82 -7.85 15.93 0.38
C GLN A 82 -7.76 14.60 -0.38
N GLU A 83 -7.52 14.69 -1.68
CA GLU A 83 -7.27 13.54 -2.53
C GLU A 83 -5.83 13.04 -2.32
N ALA A 84 -5.71 11.80 -1.84
CA ALA A 84 -4.45 11.12 -1.61
C ALA A 84 -4.72 9.61 -1.69
N PRO A 85 -4.96 9.07 -2.90
CA PRO A 85 -5.52 7.73 -3.06
C PRO A 85 -4.63 6.66 -2.44
N ILE A 86 -5.27 5.65 -1.84
CA ILE A 86 -4.60 4.48 -1.26
C ILE A 86 -5.27 3.19 -1.74
N CYS A 87 -4.58 2.07 -1.58
CA CYS A 87 -5.14 0.75 -1.82
C CYS A 87 -5.49 0.07 -0.50
N GLY A 88 -6.76 -0.30 -0.34
CA GLY A 88 -7.24 -1.08 0.80
C GLY A 88 -6.80 -2.54 0.70
N CYS A 89 -6.71 -3.22 1.84
CA CYS A 89 -6.47 -4.66 1.91
C CYS A 89 -7.63 -5.50 1.33
N ASP A 90 -8.77 -4.87 1.01
CA ASP A 90 -9.88 -5.45 0.26
C ASP A 90 -9.74 -5.28 -1.26
N GLY A 91 -8.63 -4.70 -1.74
CA GLY A 91 -8.34 -4.48 -3.15
C GLY A 91 -9.08 -3.28 -3.76
N LEU A 92 -9.71 -2.43 -2.95
CA LEU A 92 -10.40 -1.23 -3.42
C LEU A 92 -9.55 0.03 -3.25
N THR A 93 -9.60 0.91 -4.25
CA THR A 93 -8.98 2.24 -4.14
C THR A 93 -9.87 3.15 -3.32
N TYR A 94 -9.31 3.75 -2.27
CA TYR A 94 -9.99 4.78 -1.46
C TYR A 94 -9.45 6.16 -1.80
N PHE A 95 -10.32 7.16 -1.72
CA PHE A 95 -9.98 8.56 -2.01
C PHE A 95 -8.83 9.09 -1.13
N ASN A 96 -8.78 8.64 0.13
CA ASN A 96 -7.66 8.79 1.04
C ASN A 96 -7.69 7.74 2.16
N GLY A 97 -6.62 7.66 2.95
CA GLY A 97 -6.51 6.73 4.07
C GLY A 97 -7.55 6.93 5.18
N CYS A 98 -8.01 8.17 5.38
CA CYS A 98 -9.08 8.43 6.35
C CYS A 98 -10.39 7.76 5.95
N GLU A 99 -10.81 7.88 4.69
CA GLU A 99 -12.05 7.22 4.22
C GLU A 99 -11.96 5.69 4.31
N ALA A 100 -10.78 5.11 4.08
CA ALA A 100 -10.55 3.68 4.27
C ALA A 100 -10.72 3.27 5.73
N TRP A 101 -10.05 3.95 6.66
CA TRP A 101 -10.16 3.67 8.10
C TRP A 101 -11.57 3.88 8.65
N ARG A 102 -12.28 4.91 8.17
CA ARG A 102 -13.68 5.17 8.53
C ARG A 102 -14.61 4.02 8.14
N LEU A 103 -14.26 3.30 7.08
CA LEU A 103 -14.96 2.11 6.62
C LEU A 103 -14.40 0.81 7.23
N GLY A 104 -13.45 0.91 8.16
CA GLY A 104 -12.82 -0.22 8.83
C GLY A 104 -11.85 -0.99 7.93
N VAL A 105 -11.31 -0.35 6.90
CA VAL A 105 -10.43 -0.99 5.92
C VAL A 105 -8.98 -0.61 6.18
N SER A 106 -8.15 -1.64 6.31
CA SER A 106 -6.69 -1.52 6.44
C SER A 106 -6.07 -1.12 5.12
N ILE A 107 -4.95 -0.42 5.18
CA ILE A 107 -4.23 0.05 3.99
C ILE A 107 -3.18 -1.00 3.61
N ALA A 108 -3.26 -1.49 2.38
CA ALA A 108 -2.26 -2.38 1.80
C ALA A 108 -1.02 -1.58 1.36
N HIS A 109 -1.22 -0.50 0.62
CA HIS A 109 -0.14 0.41 0.22
C HIS A 109 -0.67 1.80 -0.10
N GLU A 110 0.24 2.78 -0.16
CA GLU A 110 -0.06 4.12 -0.67
C GLU A 110 -0.25 4.10 -2.19
N GLY A 111 -1.01 5.06 -2.72
CA GLY A 111 -1.40 5.08 -4.13
C GLY A 111 -2.64 4.22 -4.42
N PRO A 112 -3.33 4.44 -5.55
CA PRO A 112 -4.51 3.65 -5.89
C PRO A 112 -4.17 2.18 -6.04
N CYS A 113 -5.13 1.28 -5.77
CA CYS A 113 -4.98 -0.11 -6.19
C CYS A 113 -4.80 -0.14 -7.70
N THR A 114 -3.69 -0.73 -8.12
CA THR A 114 -3.55 -1.16 -9.49
C THR A 114 -4.25 -2.51 -9.65
N PRO A 115 -4.88 -2.80 -10.79
CA PRO A 115 -5.37 -4.15 -11.09
C PRO A 115 -4.24 -5.21 -11.10
N ASP A 116 -2.99 -4.75 -11.00
CA ASP A 116 -1.78 -5.53 -10.80
C ASP A 116 -1.26 -5.37 -9.36
N PRO A 117 -0.97 -6.46 -8.63
CA PRO A 117 -0.25 -6.35 -7.37
C PRO A 117 1.13 -5.69 -7.60
N PRO A 118 1.64 -4.89 -6.63
CA PRO A 118 2.99 -4.36 -6.71
C PRO A 118 3.97 -5.54 -6.90
N PRO A 119 4.98 -5.40 -7.79
CA PRO A 119 5.95 -6.48 -7.96
C PRO A 119 6.56 -6.80 -6.58
N PRO A 120 6.70 -8.07 -6.20
CA PRO A 120 7.43 -8.43 -4.99
C PRO A 120 8.81 -7.78 -5.06
N GLU A 121 9.23 -7.16 -3.96
CA GLU A 121 10.48 -6.38 -3.87
C GLU A 121 11.76 -7.20 -4.09
N THR A 122 11.63 -8.47 -4.44
CA THR A 122 12.72 -9.38 -4.70
C THR A 122 12.58 -9.95 -6.10
N ASN A 123 13.63 -9.80 -6.91
CA ASN A 123 13.93 -10.69 -8.04
C ASN A 123 14.22 -12.10 -7.49
N ASP A 124 13.24 -12.70 -6.84
CA ASP A 124 13.35 -14.03 -6.26
C ASP A 124 12.79 -15.03 -7.26
N THR A 125 13.69 -15.69 -7.97
CA THR A 125 13.36 -16.77 -8.90
C THR A 125 12.83 -18.03 -8.21
N SER A 126 12.74 -18.04 -6.87
CA SER A 126 12.06 -19.09 -6.10
C SER A 126 10.60 -18.77 -5.78
N ASP A 127 10.13 -17.58 -6.16
CA ASP A 127 8.72 -17.21 -6.14
C ASP A 127 7.93 -18.09 -7.13
N PRO A 128 6.94 -18.88 -6.68
CA PRO A 128 6.12 -19.70 -7.56
C PRO A 128 5.33 -18.88 -8.61
N ASP A 129 5.16 -17.57 -8.40
CA ASP A 129 4.40 -16.68 -9.29
C ASP A 129 5.30 -15.93 -10.30
N SER A 130 6.62 -16.15 -10.27
CA SER A 130 7.55 -15.60 -11.26
C SER A 130 7.62 -16.46 -12.54
N CYS A 131 7.39 -15.84 -13.70
CA CYS A 131 7.46 -16.48 -15.00
C CYS A 131 8.62 -15.91 -15.85
N GLY A 132 9.60 -16.75 -16.15
CA GLY A 132 10.81 -16.37 -16.89
C GLY A 132 11.49 -17.61 -17.45
N GLY A 133 10.69 -18.46 -18.10
CA GLY A 133 11.04 -19.84 -18.48
C GLY A 133 10.04 -20.91 -17.99
N LEU A 134 8.99 -20.49 -17.28
CA LEU A 134 7.88 -21.35 -16.82
C LEU A 134 6.57 -20.96 -17.53
N THR A 135 5.64 -21.89 -17.59
CA THR A 135 4.25 -21.65 -18.04
C THR A 135 3.39 -21.29 -16.83
N CYS A 136 2.64 -20.18 -16.91
CA CYS A 136 1.64 -19.82 -15.90
C CYS A 136 0.47 -20.82 -15.86
N GLY A 137 -0.35 -20.73 -14.80
CA GLY A 137 -1.51 -21.57 -14.60
C GLY A 137 -2.61 -21.34 -15.64
N THR A 138 -3.70 -22.09 -15.49
CA THR A 138 -4.88 -21.93 -16.36
C THR A 138 -5.49 -20.55 -16.14
N ASP A 139 -5.82 -19.85 -17.24
CA ASP A 139 -6.37 -18.48 -17.26
C ASP A 139 -5.41 -17.38 -16.79
N GLU A 140 -4.12 -17.71 -16.68
CA GLU A 140 -3.03 -16.79 -16.38
C GLU A 140 -2.09 -16.62 -17.57
N PHE A 141 -1.42 -15.47 -17.63
CA PHE A 141 -0.37 -15.19 -18.59
C PHE A 141 0.85 -14.62 -17.89
N CYS A 142 1.98 -14.71 -18.57
CA CYS A 142 3.20 -14.12 -18.07
C CYS A 142 3.27 -12.64 -18.45
N ASP A 143 3.15 -11.76 -17.47
CA ASP A 143 3.36 -10.34 -17.66
C ASP A 143 4.84 -9.98 -17.47
N PHE A 144 5.54 -9.69 -18.57
CA PHE A 144 6.96 -9.40 -18.56
C PHE A 144 7.22 -7.93 -18.23
N ILE A 145 8.21 -7.70 -17.36
CA ILE A 145 8.61 -6.35 -16.96
C ILE A 145 9.11 -5.55 -18.18
N ASP A 146 8.62 -4.31 -18.30
CA ASP A 146 9.07 -3.28 -19.24
C ASP A 146 9.11 -3.71 -20.72
N GLY A 147 8.18 -4.57 -21.16
CA GLY A 147 8.08 -4.93 -22.58
C GLY A 147 9.19 -5.83 -23.10
N SER A 148 9.89 -6.49 -22.18
CA SER A 148 11.02 -7.36 -22.49
C SER A 148 10.63 -8.68 -23.17
N CYS A 149 9.33 -9.02 -23.17
CA CYS A 149 8.74 -10.19 -23.84
C CYS A 149 9.45 -11.53 -23.62
N GLY A 150 10.21 -11.65 -22.53
CA GLY A 150 11.03 -12.83 -22.27
C GLY A 150 12.09 -13.11 -23.35
N ASP A 151 12.54 -12.12 -24.12
CA ASP A 151 13.32 -12.30 -25.36
C ASP A 151 14.65 -13.08 -25.18
N ASN A 152 15.13 -13.33 -23.95
CA ASN A 152 16.28 -14.19 -23.68
C ASN A 152 16.03 -15.34 -22.68
N GLY A 153 14.79 -15.59 -22.26
CA GLY A 153 14.44 -16.66 -21.30
C GLY A 153 15.09 -16.49 -19.91
N THR A 154 15.74 -15.35 -19.67
CA THR A 154 16.32 -14.96 -18.37
C THR A 154 15.59 -13.77 -17.74
N GLN A 155 14.70 -13.12 -18.50
CA GLN A 155 13.88 -12.04 -17.99
C GLN A 155 12.71 -12.61 -17.20
N THR A 156 12.57 -12.12 -15.97
CA THR A 156 11.45 -12.42 -15.08
C THR A 156 10.25 -11.55 -15.44
N GLY A 157 9.10 -12.18 -15.44
CA GLY A 157 7.77 -11.59 -15.41
C GLY A 157 6.98 -12.21 -14.27
N PHE A 158 5.72 -11.87 -14.17
CA PHE A 158 4.82 -12.40 -13.14
C PHE A 158 3.60 -13.04 -13.78
N CYS A 159 3.17 -14.18 -13.23
CA CYS A 159 1.90 -14.76 -13.62
C CYS A 159 0.77 -13.85 -13.15
N ARG A 160 -0.06 -13.43 -14.11
CA ARG A 160 -1.21 -12.56 -13.91
C ARG A 160 -2.43 -13.24 -14.48
N VAL A 161 -3.57 -13.12 -13.79
CA VAL A 161 -4.84 -13.56 -14.33
C VAL A 161 -5.23 -12.71 -15.54
N THR A 162 -5.79 -13.34 -16.56
CA THR A 162 -6.43 -12.62 -17.66
C THR A 162 -7.61 -11.80 -17.12
N GLN A 163 -7.79 -10.58 -17.63
CA GLN A 163 -8.85 -9.66 -17.16
C GLN A 163 -9.82 -9.28 -18.28
N GLY A 164 -11.10 -9.25 -17.94
CA GLY A 164 -12.19 -8.86 -18.84
C GLY A 164 -13.55 -8.95 -18.15
N PRO A 165 -14.62 -8.38 -18.73
CA PRO A 165 -14.70 -7.73 -20.05
C PRO A 165 -14.13 -6.31 -20.08
N CYS A 166 -13.51 -5.93 -21.20
CA CYS A 166 -12.89 -4.62 -21.37
C CYS A 166 -13.91 -3.51 -21.67
N THR A 167 -13.85 -2.43 -20.89
CA THR A 167 -14.69 -1.22 -21.05
C THR A 167 -13.79 0.02 -21.07
N GLY A 168 -13.10 0.30 -22.19
CA GLY A 168 -12.03 1.30 -22.18
C GLY A 168 -11.65 1.91 -23.52
N SER A 169 -10.93 3.03 -23.43
CA SER A 169 -10.50 3.91 -24.51
C SER A 169 -9.35 3.33 -25.33
N ALA A 170 -9.47 3.44 -26.66
CA ALA A 170 -8.47 3.03 -27.64
C ALA A 170 -7.11 3.72 -27.40
N GLN A 171 -6.19 3.00 -26.79
CA GLN A 171 -4.77 3.33 -26.74
C GLN A 171 -4.04 2.07 -27.18
N GLU A 172 -3.66 2.04 -28.45
CA GLU A 172 -3.09 0.85 -29.07
C GLU A 172 -1.81 0.42 -28.35
N VAL A 173 -1.58 -0.89 -28.33
CA VAL A 173 -0.37 -1.50 -27.79
C VAL A 173 0.12 -2.60 -28.71
N CYS A 174 1.43 -2.78 -28.76
CA CYS A 174 2.08 -3.89 -29.44
C CYS A 174 2.30 -5.01 -28.42
N GLY A 175 1.67 -6.17 -28.65
CA GLY A 175 1.83 -7.35 -27.82
C GLY A 175 3.17 -8.05 -28.04
N CYS A 176 3.57 -8.87 -27.08
CA CYS A 176 4.74 -9.75 -27.19
C CYS A 176 4.57 -10.88 -28.23
N ASP A 177 3.37 -11.05 -28.76
CA ASP A 177 3.02 -11.95 -29.86
C ASP A 177 3.06 -11.25 -31.25
N ASP A 178 3.62 -10.04 -31.30
CA ASP A 178 3.73 -9.19 -32.49
C ASP A 178 2.38 -8.78 -33.10
N GLN A 179 1.30 -8.80 -32.29
CA GLN A 179 -0.01 -8.29 -32.68
C GLN A 179 -0.31 -6.93 -32.04
N THR A 180 -0.98 -6.05 -32.81
CA THR A 180 -1.48 -4.77 -32.29
C THR A 180 -2.87 -4.95 -31.69
N TYR A 181 -3.04 -4.50 -30.45
CA TYR A 181 -4.31 -4.54 -29.73
C TYR A 181 -4.89 -3.12 -29.60
N PRO A 182 -6.22 -2.94 -29.71
CA PRO A 182 -6.85 -1.62 -29.60
C PRO A 182 -6.63 -0.95 -28.23
N THR A 183 -6.52 -1.75 -27.18
CA THR A 183 -6.19 -1.33 -25.82
C THR A 183 -5.29 -2.34 -25.12
N LEU A 184 -4.63 -1.92 -24.04
CA LEU A 184 -3.92 -2.83 -23.13
C LEU A 184 -4.85 -3.91 -22.59
N CYS A 185 -6.10 -3.56 -22.25
CA CYS A 185 -7.07 -4.55 -21.76
C CYS A 185 -7.34 -5.63 -22.81
N ASP A 186 -7.45 -5.28 -24.08
CA ASP A 186 -7.68 -6.27 -25.14
C ASP A 186 -6.52 -7.27 -25.22
N ALA A 187 -5.27 -6.82 -25.05
CA ALA A 187 -4.10 -7.70 -24.98
C ALA A 187 -4.14 -8.62 -23.76
N VAL A 188 -4.36 -8.04 -22.57
CA VAL A 188 -4.43 -8.77 -21.30
C VAL A 188 -5.59 -9.77 -21.27
N SER A 189 -6.72 -9.45 -21.89
CA SER A 189 -7.91 -10.31 -21.93
C SER A 189 -7.71 -11.63 -22.67
N VAL A 190 -6.71 -11.67 -23.55
CA VAL A 190 -6.30 -12.88 -24.27
C VAL A 190 -4.95 -13.42 -23.80
N GLY A 191 -4.45 -12.91 -22.67
CA GLY A 191 -3.21 -13.39 -22.05
C GLY A 191 -1.94 -12.96 -22.78
N VAL A 192 -1.92 -11.77 -23.36
CA VAL A 192 -0.76 -11.22 -24.06
C VAL A 192 -0.17 -10.05 -23.26
N SER A 193 1.09 -10.20 -22.85
CA SER A 193 1.87 -9.10 -22.27
C SER A 193 2.25 -8.08 -23.33
N VAL A 194 2.42 -6.82 -22.93
CA VAL A 194 2.64 -5.68 -23.84
C VAL A 194 4.12 -5.39 -23.98
N ARG A 195 4.60 -5.35 -25.22
CA ARG A 195 5.97 -4.95 -25.59
C ARG A 195 6.16 -3.43 -25.50
N HIS A 196 5.25 -2.66 -26.09
CA HIS A 196 5.30 -1.20 -26.03
C HIS A 196 3.95 -0.58 -26.39
N LEU A 197 3.82 0.73 -26.14
CA LEU A 197 2.68 1.53 -26.58
C LEU A 197 2.71 1.79 -28.08
N GLY A 198 1.54 1.86 -28.70
CA GLY A 198 1.36 2.00 -30.15
C GLY A 198 1.39 0.66 -30.88
N ALA A 199 1.09 0.69 -32.18
CA ALA A 199 1.10 -0.49 -33.04
C ALA A 199 2.50 -1.10 -33.20
N CYS A 200 2.54 -2.40 -33.45
CA CYS A 200 3.67 -3.08 -34.09
C CYS A 200 3.78 -2.62 -35.57
#